data_AF-A0A7W7WC33-F1
#
_entry.id   AF-A0A7W7WC33-F1
#
_cell.length_a   1.000
_cell.length_b   1.000
_cell.length_c   1.000
_cell.angle_alpha   90.00
_cell.angle_beta   90.00
_cell.angle_gamma   90.00
#
_symmetry.space_group_name_H-M   'P 1'
#
loop_
_entity.id
_entity.type
_entity.pdbx_description
1 polymer ?
#
loop_
_entity_poly.entity_id
_entity_poly.type
_entity_poly.pdbx_seq_one_letter_code
_entity_poly.pdbx_strand_id
1 'polypeptide(L)'
;MRDVLSQIVRWWESGQTFGLATVVNTFRSAPRPPGASMAVLGEEAEGSVSGGCVEGAVYELAQEVVASGTPVLQRYGVSDDDAFSAGLTCGGILDVFVEPVSRETFPELGAVAGSVREREPVAVATVLSGPGVVGARRIVWPGRSSGSLGVARLDEAVDDDVRGMLAQGLTGVRRYGSHGERRLDELSIFVHSFAPPPRMLVFGAIDFAAAVARVGKFLGYHVVVCDARPVFATAKRFPDADEVIVKWPHDYLTSTTVDERTAICVLTHDPRFDVPLLEVALRTSAGYVGAMGSRRTHEDRLTRLREAGLEEAELKRLRSPIGLDLGARTPEETAVSIAAELIQLRWGGSGRPLTDGSGRIHGDGTQA
;
A
#
# COMPACT_ATOMS: atom_id res chain seq x y z
N MET A 1 9.90 6.82 8.99
CA MET A 1 10.69 7.70 8.10
C MET A 1 9.98 8.99 7.72
N ARG A 2 8.65 9.02 7.44
CA ARG A 2 7.96 10.28 7.08
C ARG A 2 8.26 11.43 8.05
N ASP A 3 8.22 11.13 9.34
CA ASP A 3 8.43 12.07 10.44
C ASP A 3 9.83 12.73 10.43
N VAL A 4 10.85 12.04 9.89
CA VAL A 4 12.25 12.52 9.86
C VAL A 4 12.70 12.96 8.46
N LEU A 5 11.84 12.81 7.45
CA LEU A 5 12.22 12.90 6.03
C LEU A 5 12.75 14.28 5.66
N SER A 6 12.14 15.35 6.19
CA SER A 6 12.58 16.73 5.94
C SER A 6 14.01 16.98 6.43
N GLN A 7 14.33 16.51 7.63
CA GLN A 7 15.64 16.72 8.24
C GLN A 7 16.72 15.89 7.53
N ILE A 8 16.47 14.60 7.29
CA ILE A 8 17.46 13.73 6.64
C ILE A 8 17.78 14.18 5.20
N VAL A 9 16.82 14.77 4.48
CA VAL A 9 17.07 15.35 3.16
C VAL A 9 17.99 16.55 3.26
N ARG A 10 17.84 17.41 4.27
CA ARG A 10 18.75 18.55 4.46
C ARG A 10 20.18 18.10 4.73
N TRP A 11 20.39 17.14 5.62
CA TRP A 11 21.72 16.57 5.88
C TRP A 11 22.30 15.92 4.63
N TRP A 12 21.51 15.12 3.92
CA TRP A 12 21.90 14.51 2.65
C TRP A 12 22.26 15.54 1.57
N GLU A 13 21.50 16.63 1.46
CA GLU A 13 21.77 17.70 0.50
C GLU A 13 23.06 18.46 0.83
N SER A 14 23.40 18.58 2.11
CA SER A 14 24.65 19.18 2.56
C SER A 14 25.87 18.26 2.41
N GLY A 15 25.69 17.03 1.92
CA GLY A 15 26.76 16.06 1.71
C GLY A 15 27.22 15.36 2.98
N GLN A 16 26.43 15.43 4.06
CA GLN A 16 26.75 14.76 5.33
C GLN A 16 26.33 13.29 5.31
N THR A 17 27.05 12.47 6.08
CA THR A 17 26.68 11.09 6.39
C THR A 17 26.08 11.03 7.78
N PHE A 18 24.89 10.48 7.91
CA PHE A 18 24.17 10.33 9.18
C PHE A 18 23.72 8.89 9.39
N GLY A 19 23.46 8.50 10.64
CA GLY A 19 22.96 7.18 10.98
C GLY A 19 21.44 7.19 10.91
N LEU A 20 20.84 6.24 10.19
CA LEU A 20 19.41 6.07 10.11
C LEU A 20 19.01 4.74 10.73
N ALA A 21 18.31 4.81 11.85
CA ALA A 21 17.69 3.66 12.51
C ALA A 21 16.23 3.54 12.09
N THR A 22 15.80 2.36 11.65
CA THR A 22 14.42 2.07 11.26
C THR A 22 13.94 0.79 11.94
N VAL A 23 12.76 0.86 12.57
CA VAL A 23 12.07 -0.33 13.07
C VAL A 23 11.63 -1.15 11.86
N VAL A 24 12.13 -2.37 11.72
CA VAL A 24 11.83 -3.25 10.57
C VAL A 24 10.85 -4.34 10.92
N ASN A 25 10.78 -4.71 12.20
CA ASN A 25 9.87 -5.72 12.70
C ASN A 25 9.56 -5.49 14.18
N THR A 26 8.39 -5.92 14.62
CA THR A 26 7.97 -5.80 16.01
C THR A 26 7.26 -7.07 16.47
N PHE A 27 7.43 -7.41 17.74
CA PHE A 27 6.68 -8.49 18.38
C PHE A 27 6.08 -8.01 19.69
N ARG A 28 4.91 -8.56 20.03
CA ARG A 28 4.11 -8.17 21.20
C ARG A 28 3.75 -6.67 21.14
N SER A 29 3.36 -6.07 22.27
CA SER A 29 3.01 -4.64 22.36
C SER A 29 4.24 -3.73 22.27
N ALA A 30 4.82 -3.64 21.07
CA ALA A 30 5.85 -2.67 20.78
C ALA A 30 5.24 -1.27 20.57
N PRO A 31 5.92 -0.20 21.04
CA PRO A 31 5.35 1.15 21.09
C PRO A 31 5.29 1.89 19.74
N ARG A 32 6.09 1.48 18.75
CA ARG A 32 6.11 2.07 17.40
C ARG A 32 6.04 0.97 16.32
N PRO A 33 5.34 1.19 15.20
CA PRO A 33 5.19 0.19 14.15
C PRO A 33 6.44 0.10 13.24
N PRO A 34 6.55 -0.95 12.42
CA PRO A 34 7.53 -1.00 11.34
C PRO A 34 7.48 0.25 10.46
N GLY A 35 8.66 0.77 10.12
CA GLY A 35 8.84 2.04 9.40
C GLY A 35 9.02 3.26 10.31
N ALA A 36 8.81 3.15 11.63
CA ALA A 36 9.25 4.20 12.56
C ALA A 36 10.77 4.37 12.48
N SER A 37 11.25 5.61 12.50
CA SER A 37 12.67 5.91 12.28
C SER A 37 13.20 6.96 13.24
N MET A 38 14.50 6.87 13.52
CA MET A 38 15.30 7.87 14.20
C MET A 38 16.55 8.12 13.36
N ALA A 39 16.91 9.37 13.15
CA ALA A 39 18.10 9.77 12.40
C ALA A 39 19.07 10.54 13.30
N VAL A 40 20.37 10.29 13.18
CA VAL A 40 21.40 10.80 14.09
C VAL A 40 22.57 11.37 13.31
N LEU A 41 22.95 12.61 13.60
CA LEU A 41 24.13 13.27 13.04
C LEU A 41 24.85 14.08 14.13
N GLY A 42 26.07 13.68 14.49
CA GLY A 42 26.82 14.35 15.55
C GLY A 42 26.08 14.24 16.88
N GLU A 43 25.71 15.39 17.46
CA GLU A 43 24.91 15.51 18.69
C GLU A 43 23.40 15.69 18.43
N GLU A 44 22.98 15.74 17.17
CA GLU A 44 21.59 15.96 16.76
C GLU A 44 20.90 14.61 16.49
N ALA A 45 19.69 14.45 17.01
CA ALA A 45 18.82 13.30 16.73
C ALA A 45 17.39 13.76 16.42
N GLU A 46 16.77 13.17 15.42
CA GLU A 46 15.40 13.46 14.97
C GLU A 46 14.58 12.17 14.87
N GLY A 47 13.33 12.19 15.34
CA GLY A 47 12.43 11.03 15.32
C GLY A 47 12.56 10.09 16.52
N SER A 48 11.90 8.94 16.44
CA SER A 48 11.87 7.96 17.53
C SER A 48 11.45 6.57 17.05
N VAL A 49 12.10 5.55 17.62
CA VAL A 49 11.85 4.13 17.36
C VAL A 49 11.09 3.41 18.48
N SER A 50 11.05 3.94 19.71
CA SER A 50 10.34 3.29 20.82
C SER A 50 9.54 4.22 21.74
N GLY A 51 9.73 5.53 21.66
CA GLY A 51 9.10 6.48 22.57
C GLY A 51 9.79 6.62 23.94
N GLY A 52 11.04 6.20 24.09
CA GLY A 52 11.90 6.55 25.23
C GLY A 52 12.68 5.39 25.89
N CYS A 53 12.43 4.13 25.51
CA CYS A 53 13.05 2.97 26.17
C CYS A 53 14.44 2.61 25.64
N VAL A 54 14.68 2.70 24.33
CA VAL A 54 15.92 2.22 23.69
C VAL A 54 16.63 3.28 22.86
N GLU A 55 16.17 4.53 22.91
CA GLU A 55 16.66 5.66 22.11
C GLU A 55 18.15 5.91 22.34
N GLY A 56 18.63 5.86 23.59
CA GLY A 56 20.05 6.04 23.90
C GLY A 56 20.93 4.97 23.24
N ALA A 57 20.55 3.69 23.36
CA ALA A 57 21.28 2.59 22.74
C ALA A 57 21.25 2.66 21.20
N VAL A 58 20.10 3.02 20.63
CA VAL A 58 19.97 3.17 19.16
C VAL A 58 20.76 4.38 18.66
N TYR A 59 20.86 5.44 19.47
CA TYR A 59 21.66 6.63 19.16
C TYR A 59 23.16 6.30 19.12
N GLU A 60 23.67 5.61 20.14
CA GLU A 60 25.06 5.15 20.18
C GLU A 60 25.37 4.23 19.00
N LEU A 61 24.50 3.24 18.75
CA LEU A 61 24.65 2.33 17.61
C LEU A 61 24.63 3.08 16.26
N ALA A 62 23.81 4.12 16.11
CA ALA A 62 23.79 4.94 14.90
C ALA A 62 25.12 5.67 14.68
N GLN A 63 25.76 6.18 15.73
CA GLN A 63 27.09 6.79 15.65
C GLN A 63 28.17 5.75 15.29
N GLU A 64 28.12 4.55 15.89
CA GLU A 64 29.04 3.45 15.58
C GLU A 64 28.91 2.97 14.13
N VAL A 65 27.69 2.83 13.63
CA VAL A 65 27.40 2.44 12.25
C VAL A 65 27.90 3.49 11.25
N VAL A 66 27.78 4.78 11.57
CA VAL A 66 28.37 5.85 10.75
C VAL A 66 29.90 5.78 10.74
N ALA A 67 30.52 5.57 11.90
CA ALA A 67 31.97 5.49 12.01
C ALA A 67 32.56 4.24 11.31
N SER A 68 31.87 3.10 11.41
CA SER A 68 32.30 1.83 10.80
C SER A 68 31.89 1.68 9.34
N GLY A 69 30.89 2.43 8.88
CA GLY A 69 30.29 2.29 7.55
C GLY A 69 29.51 0.98 7.35
N THR A 70 29.29 0.19 8.41
CA THR A 70 28.71 -1.16 8.32
C THR A 70 27.30 -1.18 8.91
N PRO A 71 26.24 -1.47 8.12
CA PRO A 71 24.88 -1.55 8.65
C PRO A 71 24.70 -2.73 9.62
N VAL A 72 23.79 -2.55 10.59
CA VAL A 72 23.52 -3.53 11.65
C VAL A 72 22.02 -3.72 11.83
N LEU A 73 21.58 -4.98 11.92
CA LEU A 73 20.24 -5.34 12.39
C LEU A 73 20.33 -5.73 13.88
N GLN A 74 19.78 -4.90 14.75
CA GLN A 74 19.82 -5.10 16.20
C GLN A 74 18.41 -5.41 16.75
N ARG A 75 18.32 -6.44 17.57
CA ARG A 75 17.11 -6.77 18.33
C ARG A 75 17.18 -6.14 19.73
N TYR A 76 16.08 -5.51 20.13
CA TYR A 76 15.86 -4.94 21.46
C TYR A 76 14.61 -5.55 22.09
N GLY A 77 14.69 -5.99 23.34
CA GLY A 77 13.58 -6.62 24.04
C GLY A 77 14.01 -7.11 25.41
N VAL A 78 13.04 -7.55 26.22
CA VAL A 78 13.34 -8.18 27.51
C VAL A 78 13.65 -9.66 27.25
N SER A 79 14.92 -10.06 27.30
CA SER A 79 15.30 -11.46 27.47
C SER A 79 15.50 -11.73 28.97
N ASP A 80 15.03 -12.89 29.45
CA ASP A 80 15.25 -13.32 30.84
C ASP A 80 16.74 -13.58 31.16
N ASP A 81 17.61 -13.61 30.13
CA ASP A 81 19.03 -13.98 30.25
C ASP A 81 20.02 -12.81 30.17
N ASP A 82 19.62 -11.59 29.75
CA ASP A 82 20.54 -10.43 29.67
C ASP A 82 19.99 -9.21 30.44
N ALA A 83 20.23 -9.21 31.75
CA ALA A 83 19.88 -8.11 32.66
C ALA A 83 20.56 -6.75 32.34
N PHE A 84 21.46 -6.70 31.36
CA PHE A 84 22.22 -5.52 30.95
C PHE A 84 21.88 -5.00 29.54
N SER A 85 20.98 -5.65 28.81
CA SER A 85 20.57 -5.19 27.48
C SER A 85 19.47 -4.12 27.57
N ALA A 86 19.52 -3.10 26.70
CA ALA A 86 18.49 -2.05 26.65
C ALA A 86 17.13 -2.67 26.27
N GLY A 87 16.25 -2.80 27.27
CA GLY A 87 14.96 -3.48 27.15
C GLY A 87 13.78 -2.53 27.03
N LEU A 88 12.68 -3.04 26.47
CA LEU A 88 11.41 -2.31 26.38
C LEU A 88 10.59 -2.53 27.65
N THR A 89 10.25 -1.45 28.35
CA THR A 89 9.46 -1.51 29.61
C THR A 89 8.05 -2.05 29.40
N CYS A 90 7.52 -1.99 28.18
CA CYS A 90 6.22 -2.54 27.82
C CYS A 90 6.22 -4.06 27.54
N GLY A 91 7.39 -4.72 27.60
CA GLY A 91 7.53 -6.16 27.29
C GLY A 91 7.48 -6.51 25.80
N GLY A 92 7.56 -5.50 24.93
CA GLY A 92 7.68 -5.67 23.48
C GLY A 92 9.07 -6.14 23.04
N ILE A 93 9.20 -6.47 21.75
CA ILE A 93 10.48 -6.71 21.07
C ILE A 93 10.49 -5.89 19.77
N LEU A 94 11.60 -5.22 19.48
CA LEU A 94 11.85 -4.46 18.27
C LEU A 94 13.07 -5.03 17.54
N ASP A 95 12.96 -5.23 16.23
CA ASP A 95 14.11 -5.36 15.36
C ASP A 95 14.34 -4.00 14.69
N VAL A 96 15.51 -3.41 14.89
CA VAL A 96 15.89 -2.09 14.38
C VAL A 96 17.08 -2.26 13.44
N PHE A 97 16.92 -1.87 12.19
CA PHE A 97 18.01 -1.81 11.22
C PHE A 97 18.63 -0.42 11.25
N VAL A 98 19.94 -0.35 11.42
CA VAL A 98 20.71 0.89 11.49
C VAL A 98 21.71 0.91 10.34
N GLU A 99 21.68 1.96 9.53
CA GLU A 99 22.55 2.10 8.35
C GLU A 99 23.13 3.52 8.23
N PRO A 100 24.33 3.68 7.64
CA PRO A 100 24.89 4.98 7.33
C PRO A 100 24.31 5.50 6.00
N VAL A 101 23.74 6.70 6.01
CA VAL A 101 23.07 7.31 4.87
C VAL A 101 23.78 8.59 4.43
N SER A 102 24.13 8.65 3.15
CA SER A 102 24.77 9.79 2.47
C SER A 102 24.38 9.80 0.98
N ARG A 103 24.92 10.76 0.21
CA ARG A 103 24.76 10.80 -1.26
C ARG A 103 25.39 9.60 -1.96
N GLU A 104 26.43 9.03 -1.37
CA GLU A 104 27.11 7.85 -1.92
C GLU A 104 26.38 6.57 -1.50
N THR A 105 26.02 6.48 -0.22
CA THR A 105 25.40 5.25 0.29
C THR A 105 23.93 5.16 -0.01
N PHE A 106 23.19 6.26 -0.28
CA PHE A 106 21.78 6.30 -0.71
C PHE A 106 21.52 7.45 -1.71
N PRO A 107 21.95 7.30 -2.98
CA PRO A 107 21.82 8.35 -3.99
C PRO A 107 20.37 8.68 -4.37
N GLU A 108 19.43 7.75 -4.23
CA GLU A 108 18.03 7.95 -4.60
C GLU A 108 17.18 8.66 -3.54
N LEU A 109 17.74 9.01 -2.36
CA LEU A 109 16.96 9.60 -1.26
C LEU A 109 16.21 10.87 -1.69
N GLY A 110 16.84 11.72 -2.51
CA GLY A 110 16.19 12.91 -3.06
C GLY A 110 14.97 12.61 -3.94
N ALA A 111 15.02 11.55 -4.75
CA ALA A 111 13.90 11.11 -5.59
C ALA A 111 12.76 10.53 -4.73
N VAL A 112 13.08 9.70 -3.74
CA VAL A 112 12.11 9.19 -2.77
C VAL A 112 11.42 10.34 -2.05
N ALA A 113 12.19 11.33 -1.57
CA ALA A 113 11.64 12.50 -0.89
C ALA A 113 10.78 13.39 -1.79
N GLY A 114 11.11 13.49 -3.09
CA GLY A 114 10.25 14.09 -4.10
C GLY A 114 8.89 13.40 -4.18
N SER A 115 8.89 12.09 -4.41
CA SER A 115 7.66 11.30 -4.51
C SER A 115 6.81 11.38 -3.24
N VAL A 116 7.40 11.32 -2.04
CA VAL A 116 6.64 11.42 -0.78
C VAL A 116 5.97 12.80 -0.64
N ARG A 117 6.64 13.90 -1.01
CA ARG A 117 6.09 15.25 -0.97
C ARG A 117 4.96 15.44 -1.98
N GLU A 118 5.14 14.91 -3.18
CA GLU A 118 4.17 14.96 -4.28
C GLU A 118 3.03 13.93 -4.12
N ARG A 119 3.10 13.09 -3.08
CA ARG A 119 2.18 11.97 -2.83
C ARG A 119 2.16 10.92 -3.94
N GLU A 120 3.22 10.85 -4.74
CA GLU A 120 3.47 9.75 -5.66
C GLU A 120 3.85 8.49 -4.85
N PRO A 121 3.16 7.34 -5.04
CA PRO A 121 3.54 6.10 -4.38
C PRO A 121 4.99 5.69 -4.69
N VAL A 122 5.77 5.47 -3.65
CA VAL A 122 7.13 4.92 -3.73
C VAL A 122 7.39 3.96 -2.57
N ALA A 123 8.16 2.90 -2.81
CA ALA A 123 8.66 2.01 -1.78
C ALA A 123 10.18 1.89 -1.83
N VAL A 124 10.79 1.70 -0.66
CA VAL A 124 12.23 1.42 -0.50
C VAL A 124 12.36 0.01 0.05
N ALA A 125 13.01 -0.87 -0.71
CA ALA A 125 13.31 -2.23 -0.30
C ALA A 125 14.80 -2.35 0.04
N THR A 126 15.13 -2.67 1.29
CA THR A 126 16.51 -2.71 1.81
C THR A 126 16.87 -4.10 2.30
N VAL A 127 18.02 -4.63 1.89
CA VAL A 127 18.56 -5.90 2.42
C VAL A 127 18.95 -5.73 3.89
N LEU A 128 18.33 -6.53 4.75
CA LEU A 128 18.60 -6.53 6.19
C LEU A 128 19.70 -7.52 6.58
N SER A 129 19.67 -8.70 5.98
CA SER A 129 20.55 -9.82 6.31
C SER A 129 20.46 -10.90 5.24
N GLY A 130 21.53 -11.67 5.07
CA GLY A 130 21.60 -12.80 4.14
C GLY A 130 22.71 -12.64 3.10
N PRO A 131 22.72 -13.49 2.06
CA PRO A 131 23.66 -13.38 0.95
C PRO A 131 23.53 -12.04 0.22
N GLY A 132 24.66 -11.46 -0.18
CA GLY A 132 24.71 -10.17 -0.86
C GLY A 132 25.19 -9.02 0.03
N VAL A 133 24.84 -7.79 -0.35
CA VAL A 133 25.29 -6.58 0.35
C VAL A 133 24.18 -6.10 1.27
N VAL A 134 24.40 -6.20 2.58
CA VAL A 134 23.48 -5.63 3.59
C VAL A 134 23.42 -4.11 3.41
N GLY A 135 22.23 -3.53 3.45
CA GLY A 135 21.98 -2.12 3.14
C GLY A 135 21.85 -1.80 1.64
N ALA A 136 22.10 -2.77 0.74
CA ALA A 136 21.73 -2.60 -0.66
C ALA A 136 20.22 -2.38 -0.78
N ARG A 137 19.82 -1.53 -1.73
CA ARG A 137 18.43 -1.13 -1.85
C ARG A 137 17.92 -1.10 -3.29
N ARG A 138 16.62 -1.30 -3.38
CA ARG A 138 15.82 -1.18 -4.58
C ARG A 138 14.68 -0.21 -4.29
N ILE A 139 14.56 0.83 -5.12
CA ILE A 139 13.51 1.83 -5.04
C ILE A 139 12.47 1.51 -6.10
N VAL A 140 11.21 1.39 -5.70
CA VAL A 140 10.15 0.87 -6.55
C VAL A 140 8.98 1.85 -6.58
N TRP A 141 8.58 2.25 -7.78
CA TRP A 141 7.37 3.00 -8.10
C TRP A 141 6.41 2.08 -8.88
N PRO A 142 5.15 2.50 -9.12
CA PRO A 142 4.19 1.68 -9.86
C PRO A 142 4.68 1.21 -11.24
N GLY A 143 5.39 2.07 -11.98
CA GLY A 143 5.84 1.79 -13.36
C GLY A 143 7.35 1.83 -13.59
N ARG A 144 8.17 2.05 -12.55
CA ARG A 144 9.64 2.13 -12.68
C ARG A 144 10.33 1.68 -11.40
N SER A 145 11.63 1.44 -11.47
CA SER A 145 12.45 1.07 -10.32
C SER A 145 13.92 1.49 -10.52
N SER A 146 14.63 1.76 -9.41
CA SER A 146 16.03 2.23 -9.37
C SER A 146 16.83 1.50 -8.29
N GLY A 147 18.16 1.49 -8.40
CA GLY A 147 19.06 0.74 -7.51
C GLY A 147 19.18 -0.74 -7.90
N SER A 148 20.00 -1.51 -7.18
CA SER A 148 20.13 -2.96 -7.39
C SER A 148 20.51 -3.65 -6.09
N LEU A 149 20.01 -4.87 -5.94
CA LEU A 149 20.32 -5.80 -4.85
C LEU A 149 21.49 -6.74 -5.23
N GLY A 150 22.10 -6.53 -6.40
CA GLY A 150 23.28 -7.24 -6.90
C GLY A 150 22.98 -8.41 -7.83
N VAL A 151 21.74 -8.91 -7.86
CA VAL A 151 21.32 -10.02 -8.72
C VAL A 151 20.06 -9.64 -9.48
N ALA A 152 20.12 -9.63 -10.81
CA ALA A 152 19.00 -9.18 -11.66
C ALA A 152 17.68 -9.96 -11.40
N ARG A 153 17.77 -11.28 -11.22
CA ARG A 153 16.58 -12.11 -10.89
C ARG A 153 15.97 -11.73 -9.54
N LEU A 154 16.80 -11.38 -8.56
CA LEU A 154 16.33 -10.89 -7.25
C LEU A 154 15.68 -9.52 -7.40
N ASP A 155 16.29 -8.60 -8.15
CA ASP A 155 15.73 -7.28 -8.44
C ASP A 155 14.32 -7.40 -9.04
N GLU A 156 14.14 -8.29 -10.03
CA GLU A 156 12.83 -8.53 -10.64
C GLU A 156 11.81 -9.15 -9.66
N ALA A 157 12.21 -10.14 -8.87
CA ALA A 157 11.32 -10.78 -7.89
C ALA A 157 10.88 -9.79 -6.80
N VAL A 158 11.80 -8.93 -6.35
CA VAL A 158 11.53 -7.89 -5.36
C VAL A 158 10.67 -6.78 -5.97
N ASP A 159 10.93 -6.33 -7.20
CA ASP A 159 10.11 -5.32 -7.88
C ASP A 159 8.63 -5.75 -7.94
N ASP A 160 8.36 -7.01 -8.30
CA ASP A 160 6.99 -7.57 -8.35
C ASP A 160 6.30 -7.55 -6.97
N ASP A 161 6.97 -8.09 -5.95
CA ASP A 161 6.40 -8.22 -4.61
C ASP A 161 6.23 -6.83 -3.95
N VAL A 162 7.19 -5.93 -4.13
CA VAL A 162 7.18 -4.57 -3.61
C VAL A 162 6.10 -3.74 -4.29
N ARG A 163 5.87 -3.87 -5.60
CA ARG A 163 4.74 -3.22 -6.26
C ARG A 163 3.42 -3.67 -5.65
N GLY A 164 3.27 -4.97 -5.40
CA GLY A 164 2.10 -5.52 -4.70
C GLY A 164 1.88 -4.90 -3.32
N MET A 165 2.93 -4.78 -2.51
CA MET A 165 2.90 -4.13 -1.20
C MET A 165 2.58 -2.63 -1.30
N LEU A 166 3.25 -1.93 -2.21
CA LEU A 166 3.09 -0.49 -2.44
C LEU A 166 1.66 -0.15 -2.86
N ALA A 167 1.06 -0.96 -3.74
CA ALA A 167 -0.32 -0.79 -4.17
C ALA A 167 -1.32 -0.84 -3.00
N GLN A 168 -1.00 -1.61 -1.95
CA GLN A 168 -1.80 -1.74 -0.73
C GLN A 168 -1.34 -0.83 0.42
N GLY A 169 -0.24 -0.07 0.25
CA GLY A 169 0.36 0.73 1.32
C GLY A 169 0.99 -0.10 2.45
N LEU A 170 1.39 -1.34 2.17
CA LEU A 170 1.95 -2.26 3.18
C LEU A 170 3.46 -2.05 3.36
N THR A 171 3.89 -2.08 4.62
CA THR A 171 5.29 -2.05 5.05
C THR A 171 5.60 -3.31 5.84
N GLY A 172 6.78 -3.91 5.64
CA GLY A 172 7.18 -5.11 6.36
C GLY A 172 8.30 -5.89 5.68
N VAL A 173 8.66 -7.03 6.28
CA VAL A 173 9.75 -7.89 5.78
C VAL A 173 9.24 -8.88 4.74
N ARG A 174 10.06 -9.13 3.72
CA ARG A 174 9.94 -10.22 2.75
C ARG A 174 11.18 -11.10 2.80
N ARG A 175 10.99 -12.38 2.51
CA ARG A 175 12.04 -13.40 2.56
C ARG A 175 12.20 -14.11 1.22
N TYR A 176 13.45 -14.33 0.84
CA TYR A 176 13.84 -14.91 -0.44
C TYR A 176 15.00 -15.90 -0.28
N GLY A 177 15.24 -16.69 -1.33
CA GLY A 177 16.51 -17.36 -1.56
C GLY A 177 17.57 -16.39 -2.09
N SER A 178 18.81 -16.84 -2.11
CA SER A 178 19.98 -16.11 -2.63
C SER A 178 19.82 -15.53 -4.05
N HIS A 179 18.92 -16.08 -4.88
CA HIS A 179 18.68 -15.61 -6.25
C HIS A 179 17.25 -15.10 -6.48
N GLY A 180 16.51 -14.76 -5.42
CA GLY A 180 15.14 -14.23 -5.50
C GLY A 180 14.06 -15.31 -5.53
N GLU A 181 14.38 -16.55 -5.17
CA GLU A 181 13.38 -17.60 -5.00
C GLU A 181 12.41 -17.26 -3.86
N ARG A 182 11.11 -17.29 -4.13
CA ARG A 182 10.08 -17.08 -3.11
C ARG A 182 9.96 -18.33 -2.23
N ARG A 183 9.58 -18.13 -0.95
CA ARG A 183 9.39 -19.18 0.08
C ARG A 183 10.67 -19.83 0.64
N LEU A 184 11.81 -19.18 0.45
CA LEU A 184 13.04 -19.48 1.19
C LEU A 184 13.35 -18.33 2.15
N ASP A 185 14.20 -18.59 3.13
CA ASP A 185 14.47 -17.70 4.26
C ASP A 185 15.96 -17.30 4.37
N GLU A 186 16.71 -17.37 3.26
CA GLU A 186 18.15 -17.06 3.22
C GLU A 186 18.43 -15.55 3.25
N LEU A 187 17.55 -14.76 2.62
CA LEU A 187 17.66 -13.32 2.47
C LEU A 187 16.42 -12.63 3.06
N SER A 188 16.63 -11.63 3.90
CA SER A 188 15.56 -10.79 4.46
C SER A 188 15.64 -9.36 3.92
N ILE A 189 14.54 -8.88 3.37
CA ILE A 189 14.42 -7.54 2.80
C ILE A 189 13.28 -6.80 3.48
N PHE A 190 13.55 -5.61 4.01
CA PHE A 190 12.51 -4.73 4.54
C PHE A 190 11.96 -3.84 3.43
N VAL A 191 10.64 -3.81 3.28
CA VAL A 191 9.93 -2.96 2.33
C VAL A 191 9.24 -1.85 3.10
N HIS A 192 9.65 -0.61 2.88
CA HIS A 192 9.04 0.59 3.45
C HIS A 192 8.23 1.31 2.36
N SER A 193 6.91 1.17 2.42
CA SER A 193 5.99 1.78 1.45
C SER A 193 5.52 3.16 1.90
N PHE A 194 5.64 4.13 1.00
CA PHE A 194 5.13 5.48 1.17
C PHE A 194 3.92 5.71 0.27
N ALA A 195 2.82 5.06 0.60
CA ALA A 195 1.53 5.29 -0.05
C ALA A 195 0.42 5.27 1.00
N PRO A 196 -0.58 6.17 0.95
CA PRO A 196 -1.80 5.94 1.70
C PRO A 196 -2.47 4.66 1.18
N PRO A 197 -3.23 3.94 2.03
CA PRO A 197 -4.11 2.87 1.55
C PRO A 197 -5.00 3.39 0.42
N PRO A 198 -5.18 2.63 -0.67
CA PRO A 198 -6.11 3.02 -1.73
C PRO A 198 -7.54 3.08 -1.15
N ARG A 199 -8.43 3.90 -1.73
CA ARG A 199 -9.80 4.06 -1.23
C ARG A 199 -10.79 3.22 -2.01
N MET A 200 -11.71 2.54 -1.32
CA MET A 200 -12.85 1.87 -1.96
C MET A 200 -14.13 2.55 -1.49
N LEU A 201 -14.82 3.23 -2.39
CA LEU A 201 -16.06 3.94 -2.14
C LEU A 201 -17.23 3.07 -2.60
N VAL A 202 -17.97 2.51 -1.64
CA VAL A 202 -19.11 1.62 -1.87
C VAL A 202 -20.40 2.41 -1.68
N PHE A 203 -21.10 2.69 -2.78
CA PHE A 203 -22.34 3.46 -2.78
C PHE A 203 -23.56 2.54 -2.86
N GLY A 204 -24.41 2.59 -1.84
CA GLY A 204 -25.59 1.72 -1.69
C GLY A 204 -25.37 0.68 -0.59
N ALA A 205 -25.96 0.92 0.58
CA ALA A 205 -25.84 0.08 1.77
C ALA A 205 -26.80 -1.13 1.75
N ILE A 206 -26.71 -1.93 0.71
CA ILE A 206 -27.45 -3.20 0.55
C ILE A 206 -26.62 -4.38 1.06
N ASP A 207 -27.20 -5.58 1.10
CA ASP A 207 -26.53 -6.75 1.69
C ASP A 207 -25.24 -7.15 0.94
N PHE A 208 -25.19 -6.92 -0.38
CA PHE A 208 -23.98 -7.12 -1.19
C PHE A 208 -22.83 -6.19 -0.77
N ALA A 209 -23.12 -5.00 -0.23
CA ALA A 209 -22.11 -4.04 0.17
C ALA A 209 -21.24 -4.55 1.33
N ALA A 210 -21.78 -5.40 2.21
CA ALA A 210 -21.00 -5.99 3.30
C ALA A 210 -19.93 -6.96 2.76
N ALA A 211 -20.28 -7.77 1.76
CA ALA A 211 -19.33 -8.67 1.11
C ALA A 211 -18.25 -7.89 0.34
N VAL A 212 -18.64 -6.86 -0.41
CA VAL A 212 -17.71 -5.97 -1.13
C VAL A 212 -16.79 -5.24 -0.15
N ALA A 213 -17.32 -4.72 0.96
CA ALA A 213 -16.52 -4.06 1.99
C ALA A 213 -15.48 -5.00 2.61
N ARG A 214 -15.89 -6.22 2.97
CA ARG A 214 -14.98 -7.25 3.51
C ARG A 214 -13.85 -7.57 2.54
N VAL A 215 -14.15 -7.76 1.27
CA VAL A 215 -13.15 -8.06 0.25
C VAL A 215 -12.25 -6.84 -0.03
N GLY A 216 -12.81 -5.62 -0.04
CA GLY A 216 -12.04 -4.39 -0.13
C GLY A 216 -11.04 -4.26 1.01
N LYS A 217 -11.48 -4.51 2.24
CA LYS A 217 -10.64 -4.50 3.44
C LYS A 217 -9.52 -5.54 3.36
N PHE A 218 -9.85 -6.76 2.92
CA PHE A 218 -8.89 -7.82 2.67
C PHE A 218 -7.80 -7.42 1.66
N LEU A 219 -8.17 -6.66 0.63
CA LEU A 219 -7.23 -6.13 -0.38
C LEU A 219 -6.47 -4.87 0.07
N GLY A 220 -6.59 -4.46 1.33
CA GLY A 220 -5.88 -3.33 1.90
C GLY A 220 -6.47 -1.96 1.56
N TYR A 221 -7.72 -1.91 1.07
CA TYR A 221 -8.40 -0.63 0.86
C TYR A 221 -8.87 0.00 2.18
N HIS A 222 -8.86 1.33 2.22
CA HIS A 222 -9.68 2.11 3.14
C HIS A 222 -11.11 2.16 2.60
N VAL A 223 -12.01 1.43 3.25
CA VAL A 223 -13.37 1.19 2.73
C VAL A 223 -14.36 2.17 3.33
N VAL A 224 -15.05 2.90 2.46
CA VAL A 224 -16.17 3.79 2.83
C VAL A 224 -17.46 3.22 2.27
N VAL A 225 -18.46 3.01 3.13
CA VAL A 225 -19.83 2.70 2.70
C VAL A 225 -20.68 3.97 2.81
N CYS A 226 -21.32 4.38 1.72
CA CYS A 226 -22.16 5.58 1.67
C CYS A 226 -23.57 5.24 1.17
N ASP A 227 -24.59 5.70 1.90
CA ASP A 227 -26.00 5.63 1.48
C ASP A 227 -26.75 6.85 2.02
N ALA A 228 -27.75 7.33 1.28
CA ALA A 228 -28.55 8.48 1.74
C ALA A 228 -29.47 8.13 2.92
N ARG A 229 -29.71 6.84 3.17
CA ARG A 229 -30.70 6.36 4.13
C ARG A 229 -30.01 5.90 5.43
N PRO A 230 -30.25 6.59 6.57
CA PRO A 230 -29.58 6.29 7.84
C PRO A 230 -29.90 4.89 8.39
N VAL A 231 -31.06 4.34 8.05
CA VAL A 231 -31.46 2.98 8.47
C VAL A 231 -30.56 1.91 7.85
N PHE A 232 -30.03 2.16 6.64
CA PHE A 232 -29.21 1.19 5.94
C PHE A 232 -27.73 1.37 6.25
N ALA A 233 -27.20 2.59 6.20
CA ALA A 233 -25.80 2.91 6.46
C ALA A 233 -25.52 3.00 7.97
N THR A 234 -25.27 1.84 8.60
CA THR A 234 -24.92 1.74 10.02
C THR A 234 -23.66 0.92 10.24
N ALA A 235 -22.84 1.28 11.23
CA ALA A 235 -21.63 0.53 11.59
C ALA A 235 -21.91 -0.94 11.92
N LYS A 236 -23.07 -1.25 12.53
CA LYS A 236 -23.47 -2.63 12.84
C LYS A 236 -23.64 -3.50 11.60
N ARG A 237 -24.11 -2.93 10.48
CA ARG A 237 -24.29 -3.67 9.21
C ARG A 237 -22.99 -3.80 8.42
N PHE A 238 -22.02 -2.92 8.68
CA PHE A 238 -20.74 -2.88 7.96
C PHE A 238 -19.55 -2.81 8.94
N PRO A 239 -19.32 -3.86 9.75
CA PRO A 239 -18.23 -3.87 10.73
C PRO A 239 -16.84 -3.85 10.10
N ASP A 240 -16.71 -4.27 8.84
CA ASP A 240 -15.45 -4.30 8.10
C ASP A 240 -15.13 -2.97 7.36
N ALA A 241 -16.09 -2.03 7.32
CA ALA A 241 -15.88 -0.72 6.70
C ALA A 241 -15.14 0.22 7.66
N ASP A 242 -14.19 0.98 7.13
CA ASP A 242 -13.46 2.00 7.90
C ASP A 242 -14.36 3.22 8.21
N GLU A 243 -15.26 3.55 7.28
CA GLU A 243 -16.23 4.62 7.44
C GLU A 243 -17.62 4.21 6.93
N VAL A 244 -18.66 4.64 7.64
CA VAL A 244 -20.06 4.49 7.21
C VAL A 244 -20.71 5.86 7.20
N ILE A 245 -21.07 6.34 6.02
CA ILE A 245 -21.50 7.72 5.77
C ILE A 245 -22.99 7.75 5.36
N VAL A 246 -23.75 8.61 6.03
CA VAL A 246 -25.14 8.92 5.66
C VAL A 246 -25.17 10.21 4.87
N LYS A 247 -25.18 10.12 3.53
CA LYS A 247 -25.20 11.27 2.63
C LYS A 247 -25.71 10.85 1.25
N TRP A 248 -26.20 11.81 0.47
CA TRP A 248 -26.43 11.59 -0.96
C TRP A 248 -25.11 11.18 -1.64
N PRO A 249 -25.09 10.07 -2.41
CA PRO A 249 -23.85 9.55 -2.99
C PRO A 249 -23.03 10.56 -3.79
N HIS A 250 -23.67 11.33 -4.69
CA HIS A 250 -23.00 12.34 -5.51
C HIS A 250 -22.45 13.50 -4.67
N ASP A 251 -23.16 13.92 -3.63
CA ASP A 251 -22.69 14.96 -2.70
C ASP A 251 -21.50 14.49 -1.88
N TYR A 252 -21.46 13.22 -1.47
CA TYR A 252 -20.28 12.67 -0.79
C TYR A 252 -19.09 12.62 -1.74
N LEU A 253 -19.29 12.07 -2.93
CA LEU A 253 -18.24 11.90 -3.93
C LEU A 253 -17.60 13.24 -4.32
N THR A 254 -18.39 14.29 -4.53
CA THR A 254 -17.89 15.64 -4.85
C THR A 254 -17.05 16.24 -3.72
N SER A 255 -17.32 15.85 -2.48
CA SER A 255 -16.63 16.40 -1.29
C SER A 255 -15.42 15.59 -0.83
N THR A 256 -15.11 14.47 -1.48
CA THR A 256 -14.07 13.54 -1.03
C THR A 256 -12.93 13.43 -2.05
N THR A 257 -11.72 13.14 -1.58
CA THR A 257 -10.57 12.97 -2.47
C THR A 257 -10.69 11.67 -3.27
N VAL A 258 -10.52 11.78 -4.58
CA VAL A 258 -10.48 10.66 -5.52
C VAL A 258 -9.19 10.77 -6.32
N ASP A 259 -8.45 9.66 -6.40
CA ASP A 259 -7.19 9.51 -7.15
C ASP A 259 -7.26 8.28 -8.07
N GLU A 260 -6.21 8.02 -8.87
CA GLU A 260 -6.21 6.87 -9.79
C GLU A 260 -6.21 5.51 -9.08
N ARG A 261 -5.98 5.48 -7.77
CA ARG A 261 -6.00 4.25 -6.95
C ARG A 261 -7.37 4.02 -6.29
N THR A 262 -8.29 4.98 -6.43
CA THR A 262 -9.63 4.90 -5.86
C THR A 262 -10.53 3.99 -6.71
N ALA A 263 -11.20 3.06 -6.03
CA ALA A 263 -12.23 2.19 -6.61
C ALA A 263 -13.62 2.67 -6.19
N ILE A 264 -14.51 2.91 -7.16
CA ILE A 264 -15.90 3.31 -6.93
C ILE A 264 -16.80 2.12 -7.31
N CYS A 265 -17.57 1.64 -6.33
CA CYS A 265 -18.53 0.54 -6.51
C CYS A 265 -19.95 1.07 -6.29
N VAL A 266 -20.72 1.19 -7.37
CA VAL A 266 -22.13 1.61 -7.35
C VAL A 266 -23.02 0.38 -7.24
N LEU A 267 -23.56 0.14 -6.04
CA LEU A 267 -24.38 -1.00 -5.70
C LEU A 267 -25.88 -0.65 -5.58
N THR A 268 -26.27 0.52 -6.08
CA THR A 268 -27.66 0.95 -6.23
C THR A 268 -28.05 0.97 -7.72
N HIS A 269 -29.33 0.77 -7.99
CA HIS A 269 -29.94 0.87 -9.32
C HIS A 269 -31.18 1.79 -9.31
N ASP A 270 -31.38 2.53 -8.21
CA ASP A 270 -32.43 3.54 -8.15
C ASP A 270 -31.94 4.80 -8.88
N PRO A 271 -32.58 5.20 -10.00
CA PRO A 271 -32.13 6.31 -10.85
C PRO A 271 -32.05 7.65 -10.15
N ARG A 272 -32.70 7.82 -8.99
CA ARG A 272 -32.54 9.02 -8.16
C ARG A 272 -31.15 9.12 -7.54
N PHE A 273 -30.44 8.01 -7.41
CA PHE A 273 -29.12 7.94 -6.78
C PHE A 273 -28.01 7.56 -7.76
N ASP A 274 -28.21 6.54 -8.61
CA ASP A 274 -27.12 6.00 -9.43
C ASP A 274 -26.74 6.91 -10.60
N VAL A 275 -27.72 7.52 -11.30
CA VAL A 275 -27.48 8.48 -12.38
C VAL A 275 -26.65 9.69 -11.93
N PRO A 276 -27.08 10.50 -10.94
CA PRO A 276 -26.31 11.67 -10.52
C PRO A 276 -24.95 11.29 -9.91
N LEU A 277 -24.83 10.11 -9.31
CA LEU A 277 -23.55 9.60 -8.83
C LEU A 277 -22.59 9.28 -9.99
N LEU A 278 -23.08 8.60 -11.02
CA LEU A 278 -22.26 8.17 -12.16
C LEU A 278 -21.87 9.35 -13.06
N GLU A 279 -22.71 10.39 -13.18
CA GLU A 279 -22.36 11.68 -13.79
C GLU A 279 -21.11 12.30 -13.17
N VAL A 280 -20.94 12.18 -11.84
CA VAL A 280 -19.75 12.65 -11.12
C VAL A 280 -18.62 11.63 -11.26
N ALA A 281 -18.88 10.36 -10.95
CA ALA A 281 -17.85 9.31 -10.86
C ALA A 281 -17.07 9.12 -12.16
N LEU A 282 -17.75 9.11 -13.30
CA LEU A 282 -17.14 8.89 -14.62
C LEU A 282 -16.30 10.08 -15.11
N ARG A 283 -16.34 11.21 -14.40
CA ARG A 283 -15.51 12.40 -14.63
C ARG A 283 -14.36 12.57 -13.62
N THR A 284 -14.30 11.74 -12.59
CA THR A 284 -13.18 11.73 -11.63
C THR A 284 -11.94 11.05 -12.19
N SER A 285 -10.81 11.12 -11.49
CA SER A 285 -9.60 10.34 -11.81
C SER A 285 -9.65 8.87 -11.33
N ALA A 286 -10.76 8.39 -10.76
CA ALA A 286 -10.86 7.02 -10.23
C ALA A 286 -10.38 5.96 -11.23
N GLY A 287 -9.48 5.08 -10.78
CA GLY A 287 -8.97 3.98 -11.60
C GLY A 287 -9.99 2.90 -11.88
N TYR A 288 -11.09 2.86 -11.11
CA TYR A 288 -12.18 1.92 -11.30
C TYR A 288 -13.54 2.56 -10.98
N VAL A 289 -14.49 2.44 -11.90
CA VAL A 289 -15.90 2.81 -11.68
C VAL A 289 -16.77 1.64 -12.11
N GLY A 290 -17.25 0.87 -11.15
CA GLY A 290 -18.08 -0.31 -11.37
C GLY A 290 -19.52 -0.08 -10.95
N ALA A 291 -20.49 -0.58 -11.71
CA ALA A 291 -21.89 -0.50 -11.36
C ALA A 291 -22.61 -1.86 -11.44
N MET A 292 -23.18 -2.27 -10.32
CA MET A 292 -23.89 -3.53 -10.18
C MET A 292 -25.20 -3.50 -10.98
N GLY A 293 -25.57 -4.63 -11.58
CA GLY A 293 -26.84 -4.80 -12.26
C GLY A 293 -26.84 -5.95 -13.25
N SER A 294 -28.04 -6.47 -13.57
CA SER A 294 -28.20 -7.40 -14.67
C SER A 294 -27.85 -6.72 -16.01
N ARG A 295 -27.67 -7.50 -17.10
CA ARG A 295 -27.50 -6.92 -18.45
C ARG A 295 -28.63 -5.96 -18.81
N ARG A 296 -29.87 -6.32 -18.48
CA ARG A 296 -31.03 -5.41 -18.68
C ARG A 296 -30.91 -4.12 -17.87
N THR A 297 -30.47 -4.21 -16.61
CA THR A 297 -30.24 -3.02 -15.75
C THR A 297 -29.13 -2.14 -16.32
N HIS A 298 -28.08 -2.76 -16.87
CA HIS A 298 -26.99 -2.05 -17.53
C HIS A 298 -27.47 -1.26 -18.75
N GLU A 299 -28.23 -1.88 -19.66
CA GLU A 299 -28.76 -1.19 -20.85
C GLU A 299 -29.68 -0.01 -20.50
N ASP A 300 -30.56 -0.20 -19.53
CA ASP A 300 -31.44 0.84 -19.01
C ASP A 300 -30.64 2.00 -18.40
N ARG A 301 -29.61 1.68 -17.60
CA ARG A 301 -28.69 2.66 -17.03
C ARG A 301 -27.94 3.45 -18.10
N LEU A 302 -27.41 2.78 -19.14
CA LEU A 302 -26.71 3.46 -20.22
C LEU A 302 -27.62 4.45 -20.96
N THR A 303 -28.87 4.07 -21.21
CA THR A 303 -29.87 4.97 -21.80
C THR A 303 -30.02 6.23 -20.96
N ARG A 304 -30.26 6.10 -19.65
CA ARG A 304 -30.41 7.25 -18.74
C ARG A 304 -29.15 8.11 -18.63
N LEU A 305 -27.97 7.51 -18.64
CA LEU A 305 -26.71 8.26 -18.60
C LEU A 305 -26.49 9.07 -19.88
N ARG A 306 -26.86 8.52 -21.05
CA ARG A 306 -26.84 9.28 -22.31
C ARG A 306 -27.85 10.43 -22.28
N GLU A 307 -29.05 10.18 -21.78
CA GLU A 307 -30.07 11.22 -21.59
C GLU A 307 -29.60 12.32 -20.61
N ALA A 308 -28.82 11.95 -19.60
CA ALA A 308 -28.16 12.88 -18.68
C ALA A 308 -26.92 13.57 -19.26
N GLY A 309 -26.56 13.28 -20.53
CA GLY A 309 -25.51 13.98 -21.26
C GLY A 309 -24.10 13.42 -21.08
N LEU A 310 -23.94 12.15 -20.65
CA LEU A 310 -22.62 11.50 -20.68
C LEU A 310 -22.23 11.10 -22.11
N GLU A 311 -20.97 11.34 -22.45
CA GLU A 311 -20.39 10.98 -23.73
C GLU A 311 -19.93 9.51 -23.74
N GLU A 312 -19.85 8.91 -24.94
CA GLU A 312 -19.37 7.53 -25.09
C GLU A 312 -17.93 7.32 -24.56
N ALA A 313 -17.09 8.36 -24.57
CA ALA A 313 -15.75 8.30 -23.99
C ALA A 313 -15.80 8.14 -22.46
N GLU A 314 -16.74 8.82 -21.79
CA GLU A 314 -16.97 8.70 -20.35
C GLU A 314 -17.59 7.33 -20.01
N LEU A 315 -18.59 6.90 -20.80
CA LEU A 315 -19.27 5.61 -20.60
C LEU A 315 -18.35 4.40 -20.76
N LYS A 316 -17.32 4.48 -21.62
CA LYS A 316 -16.31 3.40 -21.77
C LYS A 316 -15.53 3.10 -20.49
N ARG A 317 -15.48 4.03 -19.53
CA ARG A 317 -14.85 3.81 -18.23
C ARG A 317 -15.71 2.97 -17.28
N LEU A 318 -17.01 2.86 -17.54
CA LEU A 318 -17.95 2.16 -16.68
C LEU A 318 -17.77 0.65 -16.80
N ARG A 319 -17.51 -0.03 -15.68
CA ARG A 319 -17.53 -1.49 -15.56
C ARG A 319 -18.92 -1.94 -15.11
N SER A 320 -19.77 -2.23 -16.09
CA SER A 320 -21.17 -2.63 -15.86
C SER A 320 -21.59 -3.65 -16.92
N PRO A 321 -22.15 -4.82 -16.54
CA PRO A 321 -22.24 -5.36 -15.18
C PRO A 321 -20.87 -5.43 -14.47
N ILE A 322 -20.85 -5.17 -13.17
CA ILE A 322 -19.62 -5.09 -12.37
C ILE A 322 -18.97 -6.48 -12.17
N GLY A 323 -17.64 -6.53 -12.16
CA GLY A 323 -16.86 -7.72 -11.86
C GLY A 323 -16.64 -8.65 -13.05
N LEU A 324 -15.70 -9.59 -12.88
CA LEU A 324 -15.42 -10.62 -13.89
C LEU A 324 -16.58 -11.62 -14.04
N ASP A 325 -16.72 -12.17 -15.24
CA ASP A 325 -17.67 -13.26 -15.49
C ASP A 325 -17.14 -14.59 -14.93
N LEU A 326 -17.36 -14.80 -13.64
CA LEU A 326 -17.03 -16.04 -12.92
C LEU A 326 -18.25 -16.97 -12.74
N GLY A 327 -19.41 -16.60 -13.31
CA GLY A 327 -20.68 -17.28 -13.03
C GLY A 327 -21.19 -17.08 -11.59
N ALA A 328 -20.79 -16.00 -10.91
CA ALA A 328 -21.14 -15.68 -9.52
C ALA A 328 -22.67 -15.61 -9.29
N ARG A 329 -23.12 -16.13 -8.14
CA ARG A 329 -24.55 -16.18 -7.76
C ARG A 329 -24.83 -15.62 -6.38
N THR A 330 -23.87 -15.73 -5.47
CA THR A 330 -23.95 -15.23 -4.09
C THR A 330 -23.30 -13.84 -3.95
N PRO A 331 -23.62 -13.09 -2.88
CA PRO A 331 -22.93 -11.84 -2.57
C PRO A 331 -21.41 -12.00 -2.45
N GLU A 332 -20.95 -13.08 -1.83
CA GLU A 332 -19.53 -13.39 -1.64
C GLU A 332 -18.82 -13.68 -2.97
N GLU A 333 -19.40 -14.53 -3.82
CA GLU A 333 -18.87 -14.79 -5.17
C GLU A 333 -18.85 -13.53 -6.03
N THR A 334 -19.88 -12.69 -5.91
CA THR A 334 -19.94 -11.39 -6.62
C THR A 334 -18.86 -10.44 -6.11
N ALA A 335 -18.61 -10.40 -4.79
CA ALA A 335 -17.52 -9.59 -4.24
C ALA A 335 -16.14 -10.09 -4.72
N VAL A 336 -15.95 -11.41 -4.83
CA VAL A 336 -14.73 -12.00 -5.42
C VAL A 336 -14.59 -11.62 -6.89
N SER A 337 -15.68 -11.63 -7.68
CA SER A 337 -15.60 -11.24 -9.09
C SER A 337 -15.24 -9.76 -9.28
N ILE A 338 -15.76 -8.88 -8.42
CA ILE A 338 -15.41 -7.45 -8.39
C ILE A 338 -13.93 -7.28 -8.03
N ALA A 339 -13.46 -7.97 -6.99
CA ALA A 339 -12.05 -7.93 -6.58
C ALA A 339 -11.11 -8.46 -7.65
N ALA A 340 -11.50 -9.55 -8.33
CA ALA A 340 -10.72 -10.09 -9.43
C ALA A 340 -10.59 -9.08 -10.58
N GLU A 341 -11.67 -8.38 -10.95
CA GLU A 341 -11.64 -7.31 -11.96
C GLU A 341 -10.75 -6.13 -11.54
N LEU A 342 -10.83 -5.71 -10.27
CA LEU A 342 -9.97 -4.65 -9.71
C LEU A 342 -8.48 -5.00 -9.81
N ILE A 343 -8.12 -6.23 -9.43
CA ILE A 343 -6.74 -6.73 -9.51
C ILE A 343 -6.31 -6.82 -10.98
N GLN A 344 -7.17 -7.39 -11.83
CA GLN A 344 -6.92 -7.53 -13.27
C GLN A 344 -6.57 -6.19 -13.92
N LEU A 345 -7.40 -5.17 -13.72
CA LEU A 345 -7.21 -3.86 -14.32
C LEU A 345 -5.97 -3.13 -13.79
N ARG A 346 -5.66 -3.31 -12.49
CA ARG A 346 -4.48 -2.70 -11.88
C ARG A 346 -3.17 -3.23 -12.48
N TRP A 347 -3.12 -4.53 -12.75
CA TRP A 347 -1.89 -5.22 -13.16
C TRP A 347 -1.86 -5.62 -14.64
N GLY A 348 -2.89 -5.27 -15.42
CA GLY A 348 -2.99 -5.67 -16.84
C GLY A 348 -3.15 -7.18 -17.04
N GLY A 349 -3.76 -7.88 -16.09
CA GLY A 349 -3.96 -9.33 -16.18
C GLY A 349 -5.00 -9.73 -17.23
N SER A 350 -4.91 -10.95 -17.78
CA SER A 350 -5.89 -11.44 -18.76
C SER A 350 -7.21 -11.91 -18.14
N GLY A 351 -7.21 -12.25 -16.84
CA GLY A 351 -8.35 -12.87 -16.15
C GLY A 351 -8.61 -14.33 -16.55
N ARG A 352 -7.75 -14.94 -17.37
CA ARG A 352 -7.83 -16.35 -17.78
C ARG A 352 -7.05 -17.27 -16.81
N PRO A 353 -7.33 -18.60 -16.81
CA PRO A 353 -6.54 -19.54 -16.03
C PRO A 353 -5.05 -19.47 -16.37
N LEU A 354 -4.19 -19.41 -15.34
CA LEU A 354 -2.73 -19.38 -15.53
C LEU A 354 -2.20 -20.67 -16.20
N THR A 355 -2.93 -21.78 -16.12
CA THR A 355 -2.60 -23.05 -16.78
C THR A 355 -2.60 -22.97 -18.31
N ASP A 356 -3.27 -21.98 -18.88
CA ASP A 356 -3.36 -21.79 -20.33
C ASP A 356 -2.16 -20.99 -20.88
N GLY A 357 -1.32 -20.43 -20.00
CA GLY A 357 -0.13 -19.65 -20.36
C GLY A 357 1.18 -20.34 -20.00
N SER A 358 2.26 -19.98 -20.71
CA SER A 358 3.63 -20.43 -20.42
C SER A 358 4.59 -19.30 -20.04
N GLY A 359 4.07 -18.07 -19.92
CA GLY A 359 4.83 -16.87 -19.59
C GLY A 359 4.98 -16.63 -18.08
N ARG A 360 5.62 -15.52 -17.71
CA ARG A 360 5.68 -15.07 -16.31
C ARG A 360 4.27 -14.80 -15.78
N ILE A 361 4.05 -15.15 -14.51
CA ILE A 361 2.78 -14.90 -13.81
C ILE A 361 2.57 -13.39 -13.58
N HIS A 362 3.65 -12.68 -13.27
CA HIS A 362 3.67 -11.22 -13.13
C HIS A 362 4.48 -10.67 -14.31
N GLY A 363 3.76 -10.13 -15.30
CA GLY A 363 4.36 -9.48 -16.48
C GLY A 363 4.24 -7.98 -16.36
N ASP A 364 5.15 -7.25 -16.99
CA ASP A 364 5.00 -5.81 -17.20
C ASP A 364 3.75 -5.61 -18.07
N GLY A 365 2.77 -4.84 -17.59
CA GLY A 365 1.37 -4.75 -18.05
C GLY A 365 1.09 -4.32 -19.49
N THR A 366 1.90 -4.77 -20.45
CA THR A 366 1.75 -4.61 -21.89
C THR A 366 1.50 -5.98 -22.51
N GLN A 367 0.23 -6.41 -22.50
CA GLN A 367 -0.26 -7.30 -23.54
C GLN A 367 -1.56 -6.73 -24.13
N ALA A 368 -1.38 -6.13 -25.31
CA ALA A 368 -2.33 -5.76 -26.36
C ALA A 368 -3.54 -4.86 -26.00
#